data_AF-A0A7K4DTZ1-F1
#
_entry.id   AF-A0A7K4DTZ1-F1
#
_cell.length_a   1.000
_cell.length_b   1.000
_cell.length_c   1.000
_cell.angle_alpha   90.00
_cell.angle_beta   90.00
_cell.angle_gamma   90.00
#
_symmetry.space_group_name_H-M   'P 1'
#
loop_
_entity.id
_entity.type
_entity.pdbx_description
1 polymer ?
#
loop_
_entity_poly.entity_id
_entity_poly.type
_entity_poly.pdbx_seq_one_letter_code
_entity_poly.pdbx_strand_id
1 'polypeptide(L)' 'MLFSHISDTHLGLVQYGTEERAQDVYDAFNQSIDTSIKDHVDFVIFAGDIFHIPNPSGTA' A
#
# COMPACT_ATOMS: atom_id res chain seq x y z
N MET A 1 -3.37 -20.49 11.56
CA MET A 1 -3.97 -19.20 11.20
C MET A 1 -2.86 -18.37 10.60
N LEU A 2 -3.00 -18.02 9.34
CA LEU A 2 -2.03 -17.24 8.58
C LEU A 2 -2.59 -15.83 8.42
N PHE A 3 -1.79 -14.80 8.65
CA PHE A 3 -2.22 -13.41 8.48
C PHE A 3 -1.09 -12.57 7.92
N SER A 4 -1.43 -11.51 7.21
CA SER A 4 -0.49 -10.50 6.74
C SER A 4 -0.47 -9.31 7.69
N HIS A 5 0.72 -8.81 8.02
CA HIS A 5 0.91 -7.58 8.77
C HIS A 5 1.69 -6.58 7.92
N ILE A 6 1.03 -5.50 7.52
CA ILE A 6 1.51 -4.53 6.53
C ILE A 6 1.46 -3.13 7.16
N SER A 7 2.38 -2.25 6.80
CA SER A 7 2.42 -0.87 7.27
C SER A 7 3.15 0.04 6.27
N ASP A 8 3.02 1.36 6.46
CA ASP A 8 3.89 2.37 5.83
C ASP A 8 3.85 2.35 4.29
N THR A 9 2.67 2.15 3.71
CA THR A 9 2.49 2.06 2.26
C THR A 9 2.52 3.44 1.59
N HIS A 10 2.19 4.52 2.32
CA HIS A 10 2.23 5.90 1.85
C HIS A 10 1.58 6.12 0.46
N LEU A 11 0.37 5.59 0.25
CA LEU A 11 -0.41 5.85 -0.96
C LEU A 11 -0.58 7.36 -1.17
N GLY A 12 -0.40 7.79 -2.43
CA GLY A 12 -0.34 9.21 -2.79
C GLY A 12 1.04 9.86 -2.74
N LEU A 13 2.09 9.15 -2.32
CA LEU A 13 3.45 9.66 -2.36
C LEU A 13 3.92 9.83 -3.82
N VAL A 14 4.28 11.06 -4.20
CA VAL A 14 4.94 11.37 -5.48
C VAL A 14 6.40 11.74 -5.23
N GLN A 15 7.26 10.73 -5.10
CA GLN A 15 8.67 10.96 -4.83
C GLN A 15 9.35 11.66 -6.02
N TYR A 16 10.16 12.68 -5.74
CA TYR A 16 10.88 13.48 -6.76
C TYR A 16 9.99 14.18 -7.79
N GLY A 17 8.67 14.22 -7.59
CA GLY A 17 7.73 14.79 -8.55
C GLY A 17 7.55 13.97 -9.83
N THR A 18 7.91 12.68 -9.84
CA THR A 18 7.78 11.82 -11.03
C THR A 18 6.60 10.87 -10.90
N GLU A 19 5.85 10.72 -12.00
CA GLU A 19 4.70 9.81 -12.06
C GLU A 19 5.12 8.34 -11.91
N GLU A 20 6.27 7.96 -12.49
CA GLU A 20 6.85 6.63 -12.32
C GLU A 20 7.01 6.26 -10.84
N ARG A 21 7.50 7.20 -10.02
CA ARG A 21 7.71 6.93 -8.60
C ARG A 21 6.41 6.82 -7.82
N ALA A 22 5.38 7.56 -8.23
CA ALA A 22 4.05 7.39 -7.69
C ALA A 22 3.49 6.01 -8.04
N GLN A 23 3.62 5.58 -9.30
CA GLN A 23 3.09 4.30 -9.77
C GLN A 23 3.72 3.12 -9.04
N ASP A 24 5.03 3.13 -8.82
CA ASP A 24 5.71 2.06 -8.10
C ASP A 24 5.21 1.88 -6.65
N VAL A 25 4.76 2.96 -5.99
CA VAL A 25 4.14 2.87 -4.66
C VAL A 25 2.82 2.09 -4.73
N TYR A 26 1.99 2.39 -5.74
CA TYR A 26 0.75 1.65 -5.97
C TYR A 26 1.01 0.20 -6.36
N ASP A 27 2.02 -0.06 -7.19
CA ASP A 27 2.38 -1.41 -7.62
C ASP A 27 2.91 -2.25 -6.45
N ALA A 28 3.73 -1.67 -5.56
CA ALA A 28 4.20 -2.35 -4.35
C ALA A 28 3.05 -2.65 -3.38
N PHE A 29 2.13 -1.70 -3.20
CA PHE A 29 0.91 -1.94 -2.42
C PHE A 29 0.09 -3.09 -3.01
N ASN A 30 -0.21 -3.04 -4.32
CA ASN A 30 -0.97 -4.09 -5.01
C ASN A 30 -0.29 -5.46 -4.89
N GLN A 31 1.04 -5.53 -5.04
CA GLN A 31 1.80 -6.76 -4.86
C GLN A 31 1.62 -7.35 -3.45
N SER A 32 1.57 -6.51 -2.42
CA SER A 32 1.35 -6.97 -1.03
C SER A 32 -0.05 -7.57 -0.84
N ILE A 33 -1.06 -6.99 -1.49
CA ILE A 33 -2.43 -7.50 -1.50
C ILE A 33 -2.51 -8.81 -2.28
N ASP A 34 -1.97 -8.84 -3.50
CA ASP A 34 -1.96 -10.03 -4.36
C ASP A 34 -1.26 -11.21 -3.68
N THR A 35 -0.17 -10.95 -2.96
CA THR A 35 0.52 -11.97 -2.17
C THR A 35 -0.38 -12.48 -1.04
N SER A 36 -1.04 -11.59 -0.31
CA SER A 36 -1.97 -11.97 0.76
C SER A 36 -3.14 -12.81 0.24
N ILE A 37 -3.67 -12.47 -0.93
CA ILE A 37 -4.73 -13.24 -1.60
C ILE A 37 -4.22 -14.62 -2.03
N LYS A 38 -3.07 -14.66 -2.70
CA LYS A 38 -2.43 -15.89 -3.19
C LYS A 38 -2.15 -16.87 -2.05
N ASP A 39 -1.70 -16.37 -0.91
CA ASP A 39 -1.36 -17.19 0.24
C ASP A 39 -2.59 -17.56 1.09
N HIS A 40 -3.78 -17.11 0.70
CA HIS A 40 -5.04 -17.37 1.39
C HIS A 40 -4.98 -17.03 2.88
N VAL A 41 -4.47 -15.85 3.21
CA VAL A 41 -4.41 -15.39 4.61
C VAL A 41 -5.82 -15.20 5.19
N ASP A 42 -5.99 -15.49 6.48
CA ASP A 42 -7.26 -15.40 7.18
C ASP A 42 -7.71 -13.93 7.37
N PHE A 43 -6.76 -13.01 7.55
CA PHE A 43 -6.98 -11.57 7.62
C PHE A 43 -5.69 -10.78 7.37
N VAL A 44 -5.83 -9.46 7.23
CA VAL A 44 -4.72 -8.51 7.07
C VAL A 44 -4.82 -7.46 8.16
N ILE A 45 -3.68 -7.11 8.78
CA ILE A 45 -3.54 -5.97 9.67
C ILE A 45 -2.76 -4.88 8.93
N PHE A 46 -3.34 -3.69 8.82
CA PHE A 46 -2.62 -2.47 8.44
C PHE A 46 -2.26 -1.67 9.70
N ALA A 47 -0.96 -1.52 9.98
CA ALA A 47 -0.49 -0.97 11.25
C ALA A 47 -0.24 0.55 11.26
N GLY A 48 -0.55 1.25 10.17
CA GLY A 48 -0.39 2.70 10.07
C GLY A 48 0.16 3.14 8.72
N ASP A 49 0.16 4.46 8.51
CA ASP A 49 0.72 5.15 7.34
C ASP A 49 0.32 4.56 6.00
N ILE A 50 -0.98 4.22 5.90
CA ILE A 50 -1.59 3.76 4.64
C ILE A 50 -1.47 4.85 3.57
N PHE A 51 -1.79 6.09 3.95
CA PHE A 51 -1.73 7.26 3.08
C PHE A 51 -0.53 8.15 3.45
N HIS A 52 0.02 8.85 2.45
CA HIS A 52 1.12 9.77 2.66
C HIS A 52 0.69 11.06 3.39
N ILE A 53 -0.55 11.49 3.21
CA ILE A 53 -1.10 12.71 3.80
C ILE A 53 -2.38 12.41 4.60
N PRO A 54 -2.70 13.21 5.63
CA PRO A 54 -3.84 12.94 6.51
C PRO A 54 -5.22 13.14 5.83
N ASN A 55 -5.28 13.93 4.76
CA ASN A 55 -6.49 14.15 3.96
C ASN A 55 -6.18 13.83 2.49
N PRO A 56 -6.12 12.53 2.12
CA PRO A 56 -5.83 12.13 0.74
C PRO A 56 -6.97 12.53 -0.20
N SER A 57 -6.64 12.67 -1.49
CA SER A 57 -7.59 13.08 -2.53
C SER A 57 -7.15 12.54 -3.88
N GLY A 58 -8.09 12.42 -4.82
CA GLY A 58 -7.78 11.95 -6.16
C GLY A 58 -7.40 10.46 -6.15
N THR A 59 -6.21 10.13 -6.66
CA THR A 59 -5.70 8.75 -6.75
C THR A 59 -5.04 8.25 -5.46
N ALA A 60 -4.90 9.12 -4.46
CA ALA A 60 -4.49 8.79 -3.10
C ALA A 60 -5.70 8.61 -2.21
#